data_AF-A0AAV0Y7N9-F1
#
_entry.id   AF-A0AAV0Y7N9-F1
#
_cell.length_a   1.000
_cell.length_b   1.000
_cell.length_c   1.000
_cell.angle_alpha   90.00
_cell.angle_beta   90.00
_cell.angle_gamma   90.00
#
_symmetry.space_group_name_H-M   'P 1'
#
loop_
_entity.id
_entity.type
_entity.pdbx_description
1 polymer ?
#
loop_
_entity_poly.entity_id
_entity_poly.type
_entity_poly.pdbx_seq_one_letter_code
_entity_poly.pdbx_strand_id
1 'polypeptide(L)'
;MGSPKRQELDIAMNKRSVVRARASRDASLRSIKKINSMGEEAKINVERRTLFEAHYLSLKRFVDQFELEQQAVLNDLVELDNVVEFETVDAEVTDSMEEICANIQLIATGFHKAVVNVTSNDNVSTGVRQAHAVVLPKIDLPKFDGNVLGWVSYRDMFQSLVHNNPDISNIQKYHFLTLSLSGPALTVVKAIPLTADNYIIAWDALKQSFENKRLLASAHIDKLFSFVPLKKESLSSLSSFVHTFTENVSAIKALGVEDLAGFILFHIGARVIDTETRRLFEASIAQDSVPNLDTLLQFVAHRCKILENVGTSVGINDKQDSIFKGSGKKNKSGSLGKTSLSISSTSTTSKCLFCQHEHQIYRCFGFKRKSVTVRCKFVSDHSLCFICLKSGHSVASCTAPSSIYIPVLAQHL
;
A
#
# COMPACT_ATOMS: atom_id res chain seq x y z
N MET A 1 29.61 -46.73 -43.17
CA MET A 1 30.61 -45.90 -43.86
C MET A 1 29.87 -44.80 -44.60
N GLY A 2 29.87 -43.57 -44.07
CA GLY A 2 29.27 -42.41 -44.74
C GLY A 2 30.05 -42.10 -46.02
N SER A 3 29.35 -41.92 -47.13
CA SER A 3 29.98 -41.75 -48.45
C SER A 3 30.88 -40.50 -48.47
N PRO A 4 32.11 -40.56 -49.01
CA PRO A 4 33.05 -39.43 -49.11
C PRO A 4 32.43 -38.17 -49.73
N LYS A 5 31.46 -38.36 -50.64
CA LYS A 5 30.68 -37.30 -51.26
C LYS A 5 29.85 -36.44 -50.28
N ARG A 6 29.38 -36.98 -49.14
CA ARG A 6 28.64 -36.19 -48.15
C ARG A 6 29.57 -35.26 -47.38
N GLN A 7 30.73 -35.77 -46.97
CA GLN A 7 31.72 -34.99 -46.25
C GLN A 7 32.32 -33.86 -47.12
N GLU A 8 32.52 -34.11 -48.42
CA GLU A 8 32.93 -33.07 -49.38
C GLU A 8 31.85 -31.98 -49.59
N LEU A 9 30.57 -32.37 -49.60
CA LEU A 9 29.45 -31.43 -49.70
C LEU A 9 29.30 -30.56 -48.44
N ASP A 10 29.47 -31.15 -47.26
CA ASP A 10 29.39 -30.45 -45.97
C ASP A 10 30.54 -29.43 -45.82
N ILE A 11 31.77 -29.80 -46.18
CA ILE A 11 32.92 -28.89 -46.21
C ILE A 11 32.69 -27.73 -47.21
N ALA A 12 32.13 -28.03 -48.39
CA ALA A 12 31.82 -27.00 -49.39
C ALA A 12 30.70 -26.05 -48.94
N MET A 13 29.73 -26.56 -48.17
CA MET A 13 28.64 -25.77 -47.60
C MET A 13 29.15 -24.82 -46.51
N ASN A 14 29.99 -25.31 -45.60
CA ASN A 14 30.58 -24.50 -44.52
C ASN A 14 31.50 -23.41 -45.06
N LYS A 15 32.31 -23.71 -46.09
CA LYS A 15 33.11 -22.68 -46.79
C LYS A 15 32.27 -21.57 -47.42
N ARG A 16 31.10 -21.90 -47.98
CA ARG A 16 30.15 -20.90 -48.51
C ARG A 16 29.46 -20.11 -47.39
N SER A 17 29.25 -20.74 -46.23
CA SER A 17 28.69 -20.10 -45.05
C SER A 17 29.65 -19.05 -44.47
N VAL A 18 30.94 -19.38 -44.32
CA VAL A 18 32.00 -18.43 -43.93
C VAL A 18 32.03 -17.20 -44.84
N VAL A 19 31.99 -17.40 -46.17
CA VAL A 19 32.00 -16.29 -47.14
C VAL A 19 30.76 -15.41 -46.99
N ARG A 20 29.59 -16.00 -46.76
CA ARG A 20 28.34 -15.26 -46.54
C ARG A 20 28.40 -14.45 -45.24
N ALA A 21 28.85 -15.07 -44.15
CA ALA A 21 28.97 -14.43 -42.85
C ALA A 21 29.98 -13.27 -42.89
N ARG A 22 31.14 -13.44 -43.53
CA ARG A 22 32.10 -12.36 -43.78
C ARG A 22 31.52 -11.23 -44.63
N ALA A 23 30.82 -11.55 -45.72
CA ALA A 23 30.18 -10.53 -46.57
C ALA A 23 29.10 -9.72 -45.82
N SER A 24 28.34 -10.38 -44.94
CA SER A 24 27.34 -9.75 -44.09
C SER A 24 27.99 -8.86 -43.03
N ARG A 25 29.00 -9.38 -42.33
CA ARG A 25 29.82 -8.63 -41.37
C ARG A 25 30.42 -7.37 -41.99
N ASP A 26 30.99 -7.48 -43.18
CA ASP A 26 31.59 -6.34 -43.88
C ASP A 26 30.52 -5.30 -44.29
N ALA A 27 29.27 -5.72 -44.52
CA ALA A 27 28.16 -4.80 -44.75
C ALA A 27 27.76 -4.03 -43.47
N SER A 28 27.76 -4.72 -42.32
CA SER A 28 27.59 -4.11 -41.00
C SER A 28 28.71 -3.10 -40.71
N LEU A 29 29.97 -3.48 -40.95
CA LEU A 29 31.13 -2.60 -40.78
C LEU A 29 31.10 -1.38 -41.73
N ARG A 30 30.68 -1.55 -42.99
CA ARG A 30 30.48 -0.42 -43.93
C ARG A 30 29.45 0.57 -43.40
N SER A 31 28.39 0.06 -42.76
CA SER A 31 27.35 0.90 -42.16
C SER A 31 27.89 1.67 -40.95
N ILE A 32 28.71 1.04 -40.11
CA ILE A 32 29.40 1.69 -38.98
C ILE A 32 30.38 2.76 -39.48
N LYS A 33 31.21 2.45 -40.49
CA LYS A 33 32.12 3.41 -41.15
C LYS A 33 31.37 4.62 -41.71
N LYS A 34 30.19 4.42 -42.28
CA LYS A 34 29.34 5.51 -42.78
C LYS A 34 28.87 6.43 -41.64
N ILE A 35 28.46 5.87 -40.50
CA ILE A 35 28.10 6.66 -39.31
C ILE A 35 29.29 7.49 -38.82
N ASN A 36 30.50 6.92 -38.83
CA ASN A 36 31.71 7.65 -38.47
C ASN A 36 32.01 8.82 -39.43
N SER A 37 31.90 8.61 -40.74
CA SER A 37 32.05 9.68 -41.73
C SER A 37 31.04 10.81 -41.51
N MET A 38 29.79 10.47 -41.20
CA MET A 38 28.75 11.46 -40.88
C MET A 38 29.06 12.20 -39.58
N GLY A 39 29.68 11.54 -38.60
CA GLY A 39 30.14 12.17 -37.37
C GLY A 39 31.28 13.17 -37.59
N GLU A 40 32.27 12.80 -38.41
CA GLU A 40 33.37 13.70 -38.79
C GLU A 40 32.87 14.91 -39.59
N GLU A 41 31.93 14.70 -40.51
CA GLU A 41 31.28 15.80 -41.24
C GLU A 41 30.45 16.70 -40.32
N ALA A 42 29.80 16.13 -39.30
CA ALA A 42 29.04 16.88 -38.31
C ALA A 42 29.92 17.72 -37.35
N LYS A 43 31.23 17.42 -37.25
CA LYS A 43 32.18 18.30 -36.54
C LYS A 43 32.33 19.63 -37.25
N ILE A 44 32.30 19.60 -38.58
CA ILE A 44 32.52 20.76 -39.46
C ILE A 44 31.20 21.49 -39.74
N ASN A 45 30.11 20.74 -39.96
CA ASN A 45 28.80 21.31 -40.32
C ASN A 45 27.75 21.04 -39.24
N VAL A 46 27.27 22.12 -38.61
CA VAL A 46 26.29 22.09 -37.51
C VAL A 46 24.94 21.49 -37.93
N GLU A 47 24.52 21.67 -39.19
CA GLU A 47 23.25 21.15 -39.71
C GLU A 47 23.25 19.61 -39.84
N ARG A 48 24.42 18.99 -39.95
CA ARG A 48 24.55 17.53 -40.02
C ARG A 48 24.55 16.84 -38.67
N ARG A 49 24.54 17.58 -37.55
CA ARG A 49 24.53 17.02 -36.18
C ARG A 49 23.25 16.27 -35.88
N THR A 50 22.10 16.79 -36.30
CA THR A 50 20.80 16.13 -36.10
C THR A 50 20.69 14.83 -36.89
N LEU A 51 21.23 14.82 -38.12
CA LEU A 51 21.33 13.61 -38.94
C LEU A 51 22.27 12.58 -38.30
N PHE A 52 23.43 13.01 -37.78
CA PHE A 52 24.34 12.12 -37.06
C PHE A 52 23.72 11.52 -35.81
N GLU A 53 22.99 12.31 -34.98
CA GLU A 53 22.30 11.81 -33.79
C GLU A 53 21.24 10.75 -34.12
N ALA A 54 20.45 10.96 -35.18
CA ALA A 54 19.48 9.97 -35.65
C ALA A 54 20.15 8.66 -36.09
N HIS A 55 21.29 8.75 -36.79
CA HIS A 55 22.06 7.59 -37.21
C HIS A 55 22.85 6.92 -36.07
N TYR A 56 23.25 7.68 -35.04
CA TYR A 56 23.94 7.18 -33.85
C TYR A 56 23.06 6.22 -33.03
N LEU A 57 21.74 6.48 -32.95
CA LEU A 57 20.79 5.56 -32.30
C LEU A 57 20.78 4.16 -32.95
N SER A 58 21.11 4.07 -34.23
CA SER A 58 21.21 2.81 -34.96
C SER A 58 22.57 2.11 -34.81
N LEU A 59 23.59 2.77 -34.23
CA LEU A 59 24.94 2.23 -34.08
C LEU A 59 24.93 0.90 -33.32
N LYS A 60 24.22 0.85 -32.18
CA LYS A 60 24.12 -0.35 -31.34
C LYS A 60 23.61 -1.56 -32.12
N ARG A 61 22.57 -1.36 -32.94
CA ARG A 61 22.01 -2.43 -33.79
C ARG A 61 23.04 -2.97 -34.80
N PHE A 62 23.88 -2.11 -35.37
CA PHE A 62 24.91 -2.55 -36.32
C PHE A 62 26.10 -3.25 -35.63
N VAL A 63 26.45 -2.83 -34.41
CA VAL A 63 27.47 -3.49 -33.59
C VAL A 63 26.99 -4.89 -33.18
N ASP A 64 25.78 -5.01 -32.65
CA ASP A 64 25.18 -6.31 -32.27
C ASP A 64 25.11 -7.27 -33.49
N GLN A 65 24.76 -6.75 -34.67
CA GLN A 65 24.73 -7.54 -35.92
C GLN A 65 26.13 -7.98 -36.36
N PHE A 66 27.14 -7.11 -36.23
CA PHE A 66 28.53 -7.44 -36.55
C PHE A 66 29.08 -8.53 -35.62
N GLU A 67 28.83 -8.44 -34.31
CA GLU A 67 29.27 -9.44 -33.33
C GLU A 67 28.64 -10.82 -33.61
N LEU A 68 27.35 -10.85 -33.95
CA LEU A 68 26.65 -12.08 -34.30
C LEU A 68 27.21 -12.72 -35.57
N GLU A 69 27.50 -11.91 -36.59
CA GLU A 69 28.10 -12.38 -37.85
C GLU A 69 29.55 -12.85 -37.65
N GLN A 70 30.30 -12.19 -36.78
CA GLN A 70 31.65 -12.60 -36.40
C GLN A 70 31.67 -13.93 -35.64
N GLN A 71 30.71 -14.15 -34.74
CA GLN A 71 30.53 -15.44 -34.07
C GLN A 71 30.13 -16.55 -35.05
N ALA A 72 29.32 -16.24 -36.06
CA ALA A 72 28.98 -17.19 -37.12
C ALA A 72 30.22 -17.59 -37.95
N VAL A 73 31.09 -16.62 -38.30
CA VAL A 73 32.37 -16.90 -38.97
C VAL A 73 33.26 -17.82 -38.11
N LEU A 74 33.37 -17.55 -36.80
CA LEU A 74 34.17 -18.37 -35.90
C LEU A 74 33.63 -19.81 -35.81
N ASN A 75 32.32 -19.97 -35.63
CA ASN A 75 31.68 -21.29 -35.54
C ASN A 75 31.89 -22.11 -36.83
N ASP A 76 31.70 -21.48 -37.99
CA ASP A 76 31.89 -22.15 -39.29
C ASP A 76 33.37 -22.51 -39.55
N LEU A 77 34.34 -21.71 -39.05
CA LEU A 77 35.78 -21.99 -39.16
C LEU A 77 36.24 -23.08 -38.18
N VAL A 78 35.62 -23.18 -37.00
CA VAL A 78 35.84 -24.30 -36.06
C VAL A 78 35.38 -25.62 -36.68
N GLU A 79 34.24 -25.63 -37.38
CA GLU A 79 33.77 -26.82 -38.11
C GLU A 79 34.69 -27.22 -39.28
N LEU A 80 35.49 -26.28 -39.79
CA LEU A 80 36.48 -26.50 -40.84
C LEU A 80 37.90 -26.78 -40.31
N ASP A 81 38.09 -26.84 -38.98
CA ASP A 81 39.39 -27.00 -38.30
C ASP A 81 40.45 -25.97 -38.76
N ASN A 82 39.99 -24.75 -39.07
CA ASN A 82 40.80 -23.68 -39.66
C ASN A 82 40.70 -22.38 -38.85
N VAL A 83 40.86 -22.50 -37.53
CA VAL A 83 40.72 -21.39 -36.57
C VAL A 83 41.84 -20.35 -36.72
N VAL A 84 43.01 -20.74 -37.24
CA VAL A 84 44.15 -19.84 -37.49
C VAL A 84 43.81 -18.74 -38.50
N GLU A 85 42.89 -19.00 -39.44
CA GLU A 85 42.43 -17.99 -40.39
C GLU A 85 41.62 -16.87 -39.70
N PHE A 86 40.91 -17.19 -38.62
CA PHE A 86 40.14 -16.21 -37.85
C PHE A 86 41.06 -15.20 -37.15
N GLU A 87 42.13 -15.68 -36.52
CA GLU A 87 43.09 -14.83 -35.81
C GLU A 87 43.88 -13.90 -36.75
N THR A 88 44.11 -14.33 -37.99
CA THR A 88 44.92 -13.56 -38.95
C THR A 88 44.11 -12.61 -39.82
N VAL A 89 42.84 -12.89 -40.08
CA VAL A 89 42.01 -12.11 -41.03
C VAL A 89 40.83 -11.44 -40.34
N ASP A 90 40.14 -12.14 -39.44
CA ASP A 90 38.86 -11.71 -38.89
C ASP A 90 39.03 -10.93 -37.56
N ALA A 91 40.12 -11.17 -36.81
CA ALA A 91 40.45 -10.43 -35.59
C ALA A 91 40.82 -8.96 -35.87
N GLU A 92 41.65 -8.68 -36.89
CA GLU A 92 42.00 -7.30 -37.28
C GLU A 92 40.78 -6.45 -37.66
N VAL A 93 39.76 -7.08 -38.23
CA VAL A 93 38.50 -6.42 -38.60
C VAL A 93 37.68 -6.05 -37.35
N THR A 94 37.80 -6.83 -36.28
CA THR A 94 37.18 -6.55 -34.98
C THR A 94 37.86 -5.35 -34.31
N ASP A 95 39.19 -5.32 -34.29
CA ASP A 95 39.96 -4.19 -33.75
C ASP A 95 39.63 -2.89 -34.50
N SER A 96 39.52 -2.94 -35.83
CA SER A 96 39.10 -1.78 -36.64
C SER A 96 37.66 -1.34 -36.33
N MET A 97 36.75 -2.27 -36.06
CA MET A 97 35.36 -1.94 -35.68
C MET A 97 35.31 -1.23 -34.32
N GLU A 98 36.05 -1.73 -33.34
CA GLU A 98 36.13 -1.15 -32.00
C GLU A 98 36.71 0.26 -32.01
N GLU A 99 37.79 0.50 -32.77
CA GLU A 99 38.39 1.82 -32.93
C GLU A 99 37.40 2.83 -33.51
N ILE A 100 36.65 2.43 -34.54
CA ILE A 100 35.65 3.28 -35.18
C ILE A 100 34.48 3.58 -34.22
N CYS A 101 34.01 2.59 -33.47
CA CYS A 101 32.95 2.80 -32.47
C CYS A 101 33.40 3.74 -31.35
N ALA A 102 34.65 3.60 -30.88
CA ALA A 102 35.24 4.51 -29.90
C ALA A 102 35.30 5.94 -30.44
N ASN A 103 35.69 6.14 -31.70
CA ASN A 103 35.67 7.47 -32.33
C ASN A 103 34.24 8.01 -32.41
N ILE A 104 33.27 7.25 -32.94
CA ILE A 104 31.85 7.69 -33.02
C ILE A 104 31.31 8.12 -31.64
N GLN A 105 31.66 7.40 -30.58
CA GLN A 105 31.23 7.71 -29.22
C GLN A 105 31.93 8.98 -28.66
N LEU A 106 33.19 9.21 -29.01
CA LEU A 106 33.91 10.45 -28.71
C LEU A 106 33.29 11.66 -29.43
N ILE A 107 32.85 11.48 -30.67
CA ILE A 107 32.14 12.50 -31.44
C ILE A 107 30.77 12.83 -30.81
N ALA A 108 29.98 11.80 -30.49
CA ALA A 108 28.66 11.96 -29.88
C ALA A 108 28.73 12.66 -28.51
N THR A 109 29.70 12.28 -27.67
CA THR A 109 29.94 12.95 -26.38
C THR A 109 30.47 14.38 -26.54
N GLY A 110 31.26 14.64 -27.58
CA GLY A 110 31.72 15.98 -27.95
C GLY A 110 30.58 16.94 -28.32
N PHE A 111 29.57 16.47 -29.07
CA PHE A 111 28.40 17.30 -29.39
C PHE A 111 27.52 17.58 -28.18
N HIS A 112 27.38 16.63 -27.26
CA HIS A 112 26.60 16.84 -26.04
C HIS A 112 27.21 17.92 -25.12
N LYS A 113 28.54 18.07 -25.10
CA LYS A 113 29.24 19.16 -24.39
C LYS A 113 29.08 20.54 -25.07
N ALA A 114 28.98 20.58 -26.40
CA ALA A 114 28.88 21.84 -27.14
C ALA A 114 27.50 22.52 -27.00
N VAL A 115 26.43 21.76 -26.76
CA VAL A 115 25.06 22.29 -26.60
C VAL A 115 24.85 22.96 -25.23
N VAL A 116 25.57 22.53 -24.19
CA VAL A 116 25.43 23.07 -22.81
C VAL A 116 26.18 24.40 -22.62
N ASN A 117 27.17 24.72 -23.47
CA ASN A 117 28.02 25.90 -23.32
C ASN A 117 27.46 27.20 -23.96
N VAL A 118 26.25 27.20 -24.53
CA VAL A 118 25.66 28.42 -25.13
C VAL A 118 24.87 29.26 -24.13
N THR A 119 24.60 28.78 -22.90
CA THR A 119 23.69 29.48 -21.96
C THR A 119 24.32 30.13 -20.74
N SER A 120 25.64 30.25 -20.56
CA SER A 120 26.17 31.00 -19.40
C SER A 120 27.54 31.61 -19.66
N ASN A 121 27.53 32.93 -19.80
CA ASN A 121 28.69 33.81 -19.69
C ASN A 121 28.82 34.18 -18.20
N ASP A 122 29.91 33.80 -17.52
CA ASP A 122 30.62 34.66 -16.54
C ASP A 122 31.87 33.98 -15.94
N ASN A 123 32.98 34.67 -16.17
CA ASN A 123 34.28 34.80 -15.50
C ASN A 123 34.75 33.86 -14.34
N VAL A 124 35.99 33.39 -14.54
CA VAL A 124 37.15 33.34 -13.60
C VAL A 124 37.11 32.36 -12.42
N SER A 125 37.80 31.23 -12.58
CA SER A 125 39.01 30.87 -11.80
C SER A 125 39.33 29.38 -11.94
N THR A 126 40.58 29.11 -12.33
CA THR A 126 41.24 27.82 -12.30
C THR A 126 41.17 27.16 -10.93
N GLY A 127 40.40 26.08 -10.85
CA GLY A 127 40.47 25.08 -9.80
C GLY A 127 40.06 23.75 -10.40
N VAL A 128 41.04 22.87 -10.64
CA VAL A 128 40.81 21.48 -11.07
C VAL A 128 40.00 20.80 -9.98
N ARG A 129 38.67 20.78 -10.13
CA ARG A 129 37.81 19.87 -9.40
C ARG A 129 37.69 18.63 -10.24
N GLN A 130 38.41 17.58 -9.85
CA GLN A 130 38.12 16.21 -10.27
C GLN A 130 36.66 15.92 -9.90
N ALA A 131 35.75 16.12 -10.84
CA ALA A 131 34.41 15.58 -10.73
C ALA A 131 34.56 14.08 -10.94
N HIS A 132 34.63 13.34 -9.84
CA HIS A 132 34.24 11.94 -9.85
C HIS A 132 32.93 11.87 -10.63
N ALA A 133 32.91 11.14 -11.75
CA ALA A 133 31.68 10.81 -12.43
C ALA A 133 30.81 10.09 -11.39
N VAL A 134 29.87 10.81 -10.81
CA VAL A 134 28.84 10.24 -9.97
C VAL A 134 28.04 9.36 -10.92
N VAL A 135 28.37 8.08 -10.97
CA VAL A 135 27.48 7.06 -11.50
C VAL A 135 26.27 7.12 -10.57
N LEU A 136 25.26 7.89 -10.99
CA LEU A 136 24.00 7.93 -10.28
C LEU A 136 23.47 6.50 -10.27
N PRO A 137 23.04 5.98 -9.11
CA PRO A 137 22.41 4.67 -9.05
C PRO A 137 21.30 4.62 -10.09
N LYS A 138 21.22 3.51 -10.83
CA LYS A 138 20.06 3.27 -11.70
C LYS A 138 18.81 3.36 -10.82
N ILE A 139 17.85 4.18 -11.21
CA ILE A 139 16.61 4.34 -10.46
C ILE A 139 15.83 3.04 -10.62
N ASP A 140 15.73 2.28 -9.53
CA ASP A 140 14.92 1.08 -9.50
C ASP A 140 13.43 1.44 -9.57
N LEU A 141 12.66 0.56 -10.23
CA LEU A 141 11.21 0.71 -10.28
C LEU A 141 10.64 0.61 -8.84
N PRO A 142 9.80 1.56 -8.40
CA PRO A 142 9.26 1.54 -7.06
C PRO A 142 8.40 0.28 -6.88
N LYS A 143 8.43 -0.31 -5.68
CA LYS A 143 7.62 -1.50 -5.36
C LYS A 143 6.45 -1.13 -4.47
N PHE A 144 5.30 -1.75 -4.70
CA PHE A 144 4.11 -1.56 -3.91
C PHE A 144 3.41 -2.88 -3.63
N ASP A 145 3.08 -3.12 -2.36
CA ASP A 145 2.46 -4.33 -1.86
C ASP A 145 0.96 -4.15 -1.57
N GLY A 146 0.46 -2.91 -1.54
CA GLY A 146 -0.90 -2.59 -1.12
C GLY A 146 -1.00 -1.88 0.23
N ASN A 147 0.13 -1.55 0.88
CA ASN A 147 0.09 -0.75 2.10
C ASN A 147 -0.38 0.68 1.81
N VAL A 148 -1.53 1.04 2.37
CA VAL A 148 -2.17 2.36 2.19
C VAL A 148 -1.19 3.51 2.47
N LEU A 149 -0.37 3.47 3.52
CA LEU A 149 0.59 4.55 3.82
C LEU A 149 1.66 4.75 2.74
N GLY A 150 2.01 3.69 2.00
CA GLY A 150 2.99 3.75 0.91
C GLY A 150 2.41 4.18 -0.44
N TRP A 151 1.08 4.27 -0.55
CA TRP A 151 0.39 4.53 -1.81
C TRP A 151 0.81 5.84 -2.46
N VAL A 152 0.82 6.94 -1.70
CA VAL A 152 1.12 8.29 -2.22
C VAL A 152 2.53 8.33 -2.83
N SER A 153 3.52 7.87 -2.06
CA SER A 153 4.92 7.83 -2.51
C SER A 153 5.12 6.95 -3.74
N TYR A 154 4.49 5.76 -3.75
CA TYR A 154 4.55 4.86 -4.90
C TYR A 154 3.90 5.48 -6.14
N ARG A 155 2.67 6.00 -5.99
CA ARG A 155 1.89 6.61 -7.06
C ARG A 155 2.69 7.74 -7.71
N ASP A 156 3.24 8.66 -6.92
CA ASP A 156 3.96 9.82 -7.43
C ASP A 156 5.25 9.41 -8.15
N MET A 157 5.99 8.45 -7.59
CA MET A 157 7.20 7.93 -8.20
C MET A 157 6.91 7.19 -9.52
N PHE A 158 5.91 6.30 -9.51
CA PHE A 158 5.51 5.56 -10.72
C PHE A 158 4.95 6.50 -11.78
N GLN A 159 4.22 7.55 -11.38
CA GLN A 159 3.71 8.53 -12.31
C GLN A 159 4.83 9.31 -13.00
N SER A 160 5.82 9.75 -12.22
CA SER A 160 6.99 10.48 -12.73
C SER A 160 7.84 9.63 -13.67
N LEU A 161 8.13 8.37 -13.29
CA LEU A 161 9.05 7.50 -14.03
C LEU A 161 8.41 6.83 -15.24
N VAL A 162 7.14 6.41 -15.13
CA VAL A 162 6.49 5.52 -16.09
C VAL A 162 5.21 6.13 -16.68
N HIS A 163 4.24 6.55 -15.87
CA HIS A 163 2.91 6.96 -16.37
C HIS A 163 2.98 8.18 -17.29
N ASN A 164 3.70 9.22 -16.86
CA ASN A 164 3.80 10.52 -17.55
C ASN A 164 4.88 10.53 -18.64
N ASN A 165 5.67 9.45 -18.75
CA ASN A 165 6.71 9.36 -19.77
C ASN A 165 6.07 9.06 -21.15
N PRO A 166 6.25 9.95 -22.15
CA PRO A 166 5.69 9.77 -23.49
C PRO A 166 6.44 8.71 -24.30
N ASP A 167 7.68 8.38 -23.95
CA ASP A 167 8.53 7.44 -24.69
C ASP A 167 8.19 5.97 -24.39
N ILE A 168 7.37 5.73 -23.37
CA ILE A 168 6.95 4.39 -22.96
C ILE A 168 5.54 4.13 -23.50
N SER A 169 5.38 3.06 -24.26
CA SER A 169 4.06 2.64 -24.77
C SER A 169 3.15 2.11 -23.65
N ASN A 170 1.83 2.20 -23.81
CA ASN A 170 0.87 1.73 -22.79
C ASN A 170 1.07 0.26 -22.42
N ILE A 171 1.43 -0.61 -23.38
CA ILE A 171 1.73 -2.02 -23.08
C ILE A 171 2.97 -2.17 -22.20
N GLN A 172 4.03 -1.40 -22.46
CA GLN A 172 5.23 -1.37 -21.62
C GLN A 172 4.91 -0.80 -20.23
N LYS A 173 4.11 0.27 -20.15
CA LYS A 173 3.63 0.83 -18.86
C LYS A 173 2.89 -0.22 -18.05
N TYR A 174 2.08 -1.06 -18.70
CA TYR A 174 1.39 -2.15 -18.03
C TYR A 174 2.37 -3.24 -17.55
N HIS A 175 3.33 -3.67 -18.37
CA HIS A 175 4.37 -4.60 -17.91
C HIS A 175 5.13 -4.05 -16.68
N PHE A 176 5.53 -2.78 -16.70
CA PHE A 176 6.16 -2.13 -15.55
C PHE A 176 5.22 -2.06 -14.35
N LEU A 177 3.94 -1.73 -14.55
CA LEU A 177 2.94 -1.73 -13.49
C LEU A 177 2.88 -3.11 -12.83
N THR A 178 2.72 -4.19 -13.59
CA THR A 178 2.67 -5.55 -13.05
C THR A 178 3.94 -5.94 -12.30
N LEU A 179 5.13 -5.55 -12.78
CA LEU A 179 6.42 -5.83 -12.12
C LEU A 179 6.62 -5.03 -10.83
N SER A 180 6.05 -3.81 -10.77
CA SER A 180 6.12 -2.94 -9.60
C SER A 180 5.16 -3.33 -8.47
N LEU A 181 4.17 -4.16 -8.76
CA LEU A 181 3.11 -4.54 -7.83
C LEU A 181 3.37 -5.91 -7.20
N SER A 182 2.96 -6.06 -5.96
CA SER A 182 3.00 -7.31 -5.20
C SER A 182 1.80 -7.40 -4.25
N GLY A 183 1.56 -8.58 -3.66
CA GLY A 183 0.52 -8.75 -2.64
C GLY A 183 -0.91 -8.36 -3.08
N PRO A 184 -1.71 -7.76 -2.19
CA PRO A 184 -3.04 -7.21 -2.50
C PRO A 184 -3.09 -6.30 -3.72
N ALA A 185 -2.08 -5.45 -3.93
CA ALA A 185 -2.07 -4.50 -5.04
C ALA A 185 -2.00 -5.20 -6.40
N LEU A 186 -1.21 -6.27 -6.51
CA LEU A 186 -1.12 -7.07 -7.71
C LEU A 186 -2.44 -7.80 -8.01
N THR A 187 -3.19 -8.21 -6.99
CA THR A 187 -4.48 -8.91 -7.15
C THR A 187 -5.52 -8.04 -7.86
N VAL A 188 -5.54 -6.73 -7.60
CA VAL A 188 -6.45 -5.77 -8.26
C VAL A 188 -6.23 -5.79 -9.77
N VAL A 189 -4.98 -5.85 -10.20
CA VAL A 189 -4.59 -5.72 -11.60
C VAL A 189 -4.56 -7.07 -12.33
N LYS A 190 -4.38 -8.18 -11.62
CA LYS A 190 -4.31 -9.55 -12.18
C LYS A 190 -5.57 -9.98 -12.92
N ALA A 191 -6.74 -9.46 -12.53
CA ALA A 191 -8.01 -9.80 -13.17
C ALA A 191 -8.18 -9.14 -14.55
N ILE A 192 -7.35 -8.14 -14.86
CA ILE A 192 -7.42 -7.37 -16.10
C ILE A 192 -6.40 -7.95 -17.10
N PRO A 193 -6.81 -8.27 -18.34
CA PRO A 193 -5.88 -8.78 -19.35
C PRO A 193 -4.79 -7.76 -19.69
N LEU A 194 -3.55 -8.24 -19.79
CA LEU A 194 -2.37 -7.44 -20.12
C LEU A 194 -2.36 -7.00 -21.60
N THR A 195 -3.03 -5.89 -21.89
CA THR A 195 -3.15 -5.30 -23.23
C THR A 195 -2.92 -3.79 -23.17
N ALA A 196 -2.54 -3.17 -24.30
CA ALA A 196 -2.25 -1.74 -24.35
C ALA A 196 -3.46 -0.88 -23.92
N ASP A 197 -4.66 -1.28 -24.33
CA ASP A 197 -5.90 -0.55 -24.06
C ASP A 197 -6.32 -0.64 -22.59
N ASN A 198 -6.03 -1.78 -21.95
CA ASN A 198 -6.40 -2.05 -20.57
C ASN A 198 -5.46 -1.40 -19.54
N TYR A 199 -4.33 -0.81 -19.95
CA TYR A 199 -3.39 -0.16 -19.03
C TYR A 199 -4.08 0.92 -18.19
N ILE A 200 -4.84 1.81 -18.83
CA ILE A 200 -5.53 2.90 -18.14
C ILE A 200 -6.56 2.34 -17.15
N ILE A 201 -7.29 1.29 -17.55
CA ILE A 201 -8.26 0.60 -16.70
C ILE A 201 -7.57 0.00 -15.47
N ALA A 202 -6.43 -0.66 -15.65
CA ALA A 202 -5.65 -1.24 -14.57
C ALA A 202 -5.10 -0.18 -13.60
N TRP A 203 -4.62 0.94 -14.15
CA TRP A 203 -4.12 2.06 -13.36
C TRP A 203 -5.23 2.73 -12.54
N ASP A 204 -6.38 2.95 -13.16
CA ASP A 204 -7.53 3.58 -12.49
C ASP A 204 -8.16 2.64 -11.46
N ALA A 205 -8.22 1.32 -11.71
CA ALA A 205 -8.66 0.34 -10.72
C ALA A 205 -7.75 0.32 -9.48
N LEU A 206 -6.44 0.49 -9.69
CA LEU A 206 -5.47 0.58 -8.60
C LEU A 206 -5.66 1.88 -7.80
N LYS A 207 -5.83 3.02 -8.48
CA LYS A 207 -6.18 4.28 -7.84
C LYS A 207 -7.47 4.17 -7.04
N GLN A 208 -8.54 3.65 -7.61
CA GLN A 208 -9.82 3.50 -6.92
C GLN A 208 -9.71 2.63 -5.66
N SER A 209 -8.85 1.60 -5.69
CA SER A 209 -8.66 0.69 -4.56
C SER A 209 -7.84 1.28 -3.42
N PHE A 210 -6.86 2.15 -3.71
CA PHE A 210 -5.86 2.60 -2.73
C PHE A 210 -5.83 4.12 -2.49
N GLU A 211 -6.44 4.94 -3.36
CA GLU A 211 -6.49 6.41 -3.29
C GLU A 211 -7.65 6.92 -2.42
N ASN A 212 -7.96 6.22 -1.33
CA ASN A 212 -8.94 6.71 -0.36
C ASN A 212 -8.29 7.77 0.54
N LYS A 213 -8.44 9.05 0.16
CA LYS A 213 -7.87 10.20 0.87
C LYS A 213 -8.26 10.24 2.36
N ARG A 214 -9.50 9.89 2.68
CA ARG A 214 -10.01 9.86 4.06
C ARG A 214 -9.30 8.79 4.88
N LEU A 215 -9.20 7.57 4.35
CA LEU A 215 -8.51 6.46 5.00
C LEU A 215 -7.01 6.76 5.19
N LEU A 216 -6.37 7.31 4.16
CA LEU A 216 -4.96 7.74 4.19
C LEU A 216 -4.73 8.77 5.30
N ALA A 217 -5.54 9.84 5.32
CA ALA A 217 -5.42 10.90 6.31
C ALA A 217 -5.68 10.38 7.74
N SER A 218 -6.71 9.54 7.91
CA SER A 218 -7.02 8.88 9.18
C SER A 218 -5.87 8.00 9.67
N ALA A 219 -5.22 7.24 8.78
CA ALA A 219 -4.08 6.40 9.14
C ALA A 219 -2.88 7.22 9.63
N HIS A 220 -2.59 8.36 9.00
CA HIS A 220 -1.56 9.29 9.47
C HIS A 220 -1.90 9.90 10.84
N ILE A 221 -3.17 10.28 11.07
CA ILE A 221 -3.62 10.76 12.38
C ILE A 221 -3.53 9.67 13.45
N ASP A 222 -3.89 8.43 13.13
CA ASP A 222 -3.76 7.31 14.07
C ASP A 222 -2.29 7.02 14.40
N LYS A 223 -1.36 7.15 13.44
CA LYS A 223 0.08 7.07 13.69
C LYS A 223 0.52 8.15 14.69
N LEU A 224 0.03 9.38 14.56
CA LEU A 224 0.28 10.47 15.53
C LEU A 224 -0.29 10.16 16.91
N PHE A 225 -1.53 9.70 17.01
CA PHE A 225 -2.15 9.34 18.30
C PHE A 225 -1.52 8.12 18.98
N SER A 226 -0.95 7.21 18.19
CA SER A 226 -0.23 6.03 18.71
C SER A 226 1.17 6.35 19.22
N PHE A 227 1.68 7.56 18.98
CA PHE A 227 3.02 7.95 19.41
C PHE A 227 3.12 7.95 20.94
N VAL A 228 4.09 7.20 21.47
CA VAL A 228 4.25 7.01 22.92
C VAL A 228 4.78 8.29 23.57
N PRO A 229 4.14 8.78 24.66
CA PRO A 229 4.64 9.93 25.40
C PRO A 229 6.08 9.70 25.90
N LEU A 230 6.95 10.67 25.61
CA LEU A 230 8.35 10.61 26.01
C LEU A 230 8.48 10.80 27.52
N LYS A 231 9.04 9.81 28.22
CA LYS A 231 9.21 9.83 29.68
C LYS A 231 10.53 10.45 30.14
N LYS A 232 11.53 10.46 29.27
CA LYS A 232 12.88 10.97 29.52
C LYS A 232 13.34 11.71 28.29
N GLU A 233 14.07 12.78 28.51
CA GLU A 233 14.70 13.56 27.45
C GLU A 233 15.84 12.76 26.82
N SER A 234 15.77 12.54 25.50
CA SER A 234 16.88 12.01 24.73
C SER A 234 16.87 12.57 23.31
N LEU A 235 18.05 12.86 22.77
CA LEU A 235 18.18 13.39 21.41
C LEU A 235 17.52 12.46 20.36
N SER A 236 17.69 11.15 20.51
CA SER A 236 17.11 10.16 19.61
C SER A 236 15.58 10.14 19.67
N SER A 237 14.99 10.25 20.86
CA SER A 237 13.54 10.27 21.02
C SER A 237 12.90 11.57 20.53
N LEU A 238 13.53 12.72 20.81
CA LEU A 238 13.09 14.02 20.30
C LEU A 238 13.23 14.12 18.78
N SER A 239 14.32 13.60 18.20
CA SER A 239 14.50 13.56 16.74
C SER A 239 13.43 12.67 16.08
N SER A 240 13.13 11.51 16.68
CA SER A 240 12.06 10.62 16.22
C SER A 240 10.68 11.28 16.31
N PHE A 241 10.41 12.03 17.38
CA PHE A 241 9.19 12.83 17.52
C PHE A 241 9.07 13.86 16.39
N VAL A 242 10.09 14.69 16.17
CA VAL A 242 10.09 15.70 15.10
C VAL A 242 9.90 15.05 13.74
N HIS A 243 10.62 13.97 13.43
CA HIS A 243 10.51 13.29 12.15
C HIS A 243 9.11 12.70 11.94
N THR A 244 8.58 11.98 12.94
CA THR A 244 7.26 11.36 12.85
C THR A 244 6.15 12.41 12.69
N PHE A 245 6.17 13.48 13.48
CA PHE A 245 5.15 14.53 13.37
C PHE A 245 5.26 15.29 12.05
N THR A 246 6.47 15.64 11.63
CA THR A 246 6.68 16.38 10.37
C THR A 246 6.27 15.54 9.16
N GLU A 247 6.64 14.25 9.11
CA GLU A 247 6.28 13.31 8.04
C GLU A 247 4.75 13.20 7.91
N ASN A 248 4.06 12.87 8.99
CA ASN A 248 2.61 12.63 8.94
C ASN A 248 1.81 13.90 8.68
N VAL A 249 2.19 15.04 9.29
CA VAL A 249 1.51 16.32 9.03
C VAL A 249 1.72 16.76 7.58
N SER A 250 2.92 16.57 7.03
CA SER A 250 3.20 16.89 5.62
C SER A 250 2.40 15.98 4.67
N ALA A 251 2.31 14.68 4.99
CA ALA A 251 1.50 13.74 4.21
C ALA A 251 0.00 14.10 4.21
N ILE A 252 -0.56 14.47 5.36
CA ILE A 252 -1.97 14.89 5.45
C ILE A 252 -2.23 16.16 4.61
N LYS A 253 -1.32 17.14 4.65
CA LYS A 253 -1.43 18.34 3.80
C LYS A 253 -1.34 17.99 2.32
N ALA A 254 -0.45 17.07 1.92
CA ALA A 254 -0.31 16.61 0.54
C ALA A 254 -1.57 15.88 0.02
N LEU A 255 -2.39 15.30 0.90
CA LEU A 255 -3.68 14.70 0.55
C LEU A 255 -4.78 15.74 0.24
N GLY A 256 -4.51 17.03 0.43
CA GLY A 256 -5.46 18.12 0.19
C GLY A 256 -6.38 18.43 1.37
N VAL A 257 -6.00 18.05 2.59
CA VAL A 257 -6.71 18.44 3.82
C VAL A 257 -6.24 19.85 4.22
N GLU A 258 -7.02 20.87 3.85
CA GLU A 258 -6.70 22.26 4.19
C GLU A 258 -6.97 22.58 5.67
N ASP A 259 -8.11 22.12 6.19
CA ASP A 259 -8.48 22.29 7.60
C ASP A 259 -8.08 21.06 8.44
N LEU A 260 -6.83 21.05 8.89
CA LEU A 260 -6.31 19.99 9.75
C LEU A 260 -7.03 19.95 11.11
N ALA A 261 -7.40 21.10 11.67
CA ALA A 261 -8.06 21.17 12.97
C ALA A 261 -9.47 20.55 12.91
N GLY A 262 -10.26 20.93 11.90
CA GLY A 262 -11.56 20.34 11.63
C GLY A 262 -11.47 18.84 11.34
N PHE A 263 -10.46 18.40 10.59
CA PHE A 263 -10.26 16.97 10.32
C PHE A 263 -9.90 16.18 11.58
N ILE A 264 -9.04 16.71 12.45
CA ILE A 264 -8.70 16.08 13.73
C ILE A 264 -9.95 15.95 14.61
N LEU A 265 -10.75 17.01 14.71
CA LEU A 265 -12.00 16.97 15.48
C LEU A 265 -13.00 15.96 14.91
N PHE A 266 -13.14 15.92 13.58
CA PHE A 266 -13.93 14.90 12.89
C PHE A 266 -13.43 13.49 13.23
N HIS A 267 -12.13 13.22 13.13
CA HIS A 267 -11.54 11.91 13.40
C HIS A 267 -11.73 11.47 14.86
N ILE A 268 -11.57 12.40 15.81
CA ILE A 268 -11.86 12.15 17.23
C ILE A 268 -13.34 11.83 17.41
N GLY A 269 -14.25 12.62 16.84
CA GLY A 269 -15.69 12.39 16.91
C GLY A 269 -16.09 11.03 16.33
N ALA A 270 -15.58 10.68 15.14
CA ALA A 270 -15.85 9.41 14.47
C ALA A 270 -15.31 8.19 15.24
N ARG A 271 -14.24 8.34 16.02
CA ARG A 271 -13.71 7.27 16.88
C ARG A 271 -14.58 6.99 18.11
N VAL A 272 -15.32 7.98 18.60
CA VAL A 272 -16.16 7.84 19.81
C VAL A 272 -17.55 7.26 19.50
N ILE A 273 -18.01 7.36 18.26
CA ILE A 273 -19.32 6.85 17.81
C ILE A 273 -19.32 5.31 17.72
N ASP A 274 -20.47 4.70 17.96
CA ASP A 274 -20.67 3.26 17.86
C ASP A 274 -20.46 2.72 16.43
N THR A 275 -20.14 1.44 16.33
CA THR A 275 -19.79 0.81 15.06
C THR A 275 -20.92 0.82 14.04
N GLU A 276 -22.17 0.78 14.48
CA GLU A 276 -23.33 0.74 13.58
C GLU A 276 -23.59 2.12 12.99
N THR A 277 -23.63 3.16 13.82
CA THR A 277 -23.78 4.54 13.36
C THR A 277 -22.62 4.95 12.44
N ARG A 278 -21.38 4.53 12.74
CA ARG A 278 -20.22 4.79 11.87
C ARG A 278 -20.35 4.11 10.51
N ARG A 279 -20.83 2.85 10.44
CA ARG A 279 -21.07 2.16 9.16
C ARG A 279 -22.10 2.88 8.31
N LEU A 280 -23.20 3.33 8.93
CA LEU A 280 -24.25 4.08 8.24
C LEU A 280 -23.74 5.43 7.75
N PHE A 281 -22.89 6.10 8.53
CA PHE A 281 -22.24 7.34 8.13
C PHE A 281 -21.34 7.14 6.90
N GLU A 282 -20.46 6.13 6.94
CA GLU A 282 -19.58 5.79 5.81
C GLU A 282 -20.36 5.37 4.56
N ALA A 283 -21.53 4.75 4.71
CA ALA A 283 -22.42 4.43 3.60
C ALA A 283 -23.13 5.66 3.01
N SER A 284 -23.30 6.72 3.80
CA SER A 284 -24.01 7.94 3.38
C SER A 284 -23.13 8.97 2.67
N ILE A 285 -21.80 8.86 2.79
CA ILE A 285 -20.83 9.84 2.29
C ILE A 285 -19.98 9.25 1.17
N ALA A 286 -19.65 10.07 0.17
CA ALA A 286 -18.73 9.69 -0.89
C ALA A 286 -17.35 9.31 -0.34
N GLN A 287 -16.73 8.26 -0.91
CA GLN A 287 -15.43 7.76 -0.45
C GLN A 287 -14.28 8.77 -0.68
N ASP A 288 -14.43 9.68 -1.64
CA ASP A 288 -13.35 10.58 -2.07
C ASP A 288 -13.31 11.94 -1.35
N SER A 289 -14.36 12.29 -0.60
CA SER A 289 -14.43 13.55 0.15
C SER A 289 -14.00 13.37 1.60
N VAL A 290 -13.28 14.35 2.14
CA VAL A 290 -12.97 14.44 3.57
C VAL A 290 -14.09 15.24 4.25
N PRO A 291 -14.98 14.59 5.03
CA PRO A 291 -16.07 15.28 5.71
C PRO A 291 -15.55 16.13 6.86
N ASN A 292 -16.29 17.20 7.16
CA ASN A 292 -16.02 18.07 8.31
C ASN A 292 -16.77 17.57 9.56
N LEU A 293 -16.45 18.14 10.72
CA LEU A 293 -17.14 17.80 11.97
C LEU A 293 -18.65 18.09 11.89
N ASP A 294 -19.06 19.18 11.24
CA ASP A 294 -20.46 19.58 11.17
C ASP A 294 -21.34 18.55 10.47
N THR A 295 -20.85 17.94 9.38
CA THR A 295 -21.56 16.86 8.68
C THR A 295 -21.72 15.63 9.56
N LEU A 296 -20.72 15.29 10.36
CA LEU A 296 -20.81 14.21 11.34
C LEU A 296 -21.85 14.52 12.42
N LEU A 297 -21.83 15.73 12.98
CA LEU A 297 -22.78 16.14 14.01
C LEU A 297 -24.22 16.19 13.48
N GLN A 298 -24.42 16.71 12.27
CA GLN A 298 -25.74 16.72 11.61
C GLN A 298 -26.25 15.31 11.35
N PHE A 299 -25.38 14.40 10.89
CA PHE A 299 -25.74 13.00 10.68
C PHE A 299 -26.13 12.30 11.99
N VAL A 300 -25.34 12.48 13.05
CA VAL A 300 -25.64 11.91 14.36
C VAL A 300 -26.94 12.50 14.92
N ALA A 301 -27.17 13.81 14.79
CA ALA A 301 -28.42 14.44 15.20
C ALA A 301 -29.63 13.89 14.42
N HIS A 302 -29.47 13.65 13.13
CA HIS A 302 -30.49 12.99 12.31
C HIS A 302 -30.73 11.54 12.78
N ARG A 303 -29.67 10.82 13.13
CA ARG A 303 -29.77 9.46 13.68
C ARG A 303 -30.51 9.44 15.03
N CYS A 304 -30.26 10.40 15.91
CA CYS A 304 -31.03 10.56 17.16
C CYS A 304 -32.52 10.70 16.87
N LYS A 305 -32.91 11.59 15.94
CA LYS A 305 -34.31 11.76 15.52
C LYS A 305 -34.93 10.48 14.94
N ILE A 306 -34.17 9.72 14.14
CA ILE A 306 -34.63 8.42 13.64
C ILE A 306 -34.91 7.46 14.80
N LEU A 307 -34.01 7.37 15.78
CA LEU A 307 -34.18 6.46 16.92
C LEU A 307 -35.36 6.85 17.82
N GLU A 308 -35.59 8.15 18.00
CA GLU A 308 -36.78 8.69 18.67
C GLU A 308 -38.07 8.27 17.94
N ASN A 309 -38.11 8.40 16.60
CA ASN A 309 -39.28 8.05 15.79
C ASN A 309 -39.52 6.54 15.68
N VAL A 310 -38.47 5.74 15.64
CA VAL A 310 -38.53 4.26 15.58
C VAL A 310 -38.92 3.67 16.94
N GLY A 311 -39.01 4.49 17.99
CA GLY A 311 -39.39 4.03 19.32
C GLY A 311 -38.33 3.15 19.95
N THR A 312 -37.05 3.37 19.62
CA THR A 312 -35.94 2.74 20.35
C THR A 312 -35.79 3.47 21.68
N SER A 313 -36.83 3.41 22.51
CA SER A 313 -36.78 3.78 23.91
C SER A 313 -35.91 2.74 24.60
N VAL A 314 -34.59 2.85 24.45
CA VAL A 314 -33.69 2.39 25.51
C VAL A 314 -34.13 3.20 26.73
N GLY A 315 -34.80 2.52 27.65
CA GLY A 315 -35.45 3.13 28.80
C GLY A 315 -34.51 4.10 29.49
N ILE A 316 -34.81 5.38 29.35
CA ILE A 316 -34.29 6.45 30.19
C ILE A 316 -34.88 6.20 31.58
N ASN A 317 -34.27 5.30 32.33
CA ASN A 317 -34.26 5.38 33.79
C ASN A 317 -33.11 6.32 34.16
N ASP A 318 -33.20 7.58 33.71
CA ASP A 318 -32.40 8.64 34.28
C ASP A 318 -33.11 9.11 35.53
N LYS A 319 -32.54 8.77 36.68
CA LYS A 319 -32.95 9.29 37.96
C LYS A 319 -32.52 10.76 38.00
N GLN A 320 -33.41 11.65 37.59
CA GLN A 320 -33.31 13.04 38.04
C GLN A 320 -34.03 13.21 39.37
N ASP A 321 -33.22 13.58 40.36
CA ASP A 321 -33.62 14.12 41.64
C ASP A 321 -34.69 15.20 41.48
N SER A 322 -35.83 15.02 42.14
CA SER A 322 -36.68 16.14 42.53
C SER A 322 -37.08 15.98 44.00
N ILE A 323 -36.32 16.72 44.81
CA ILE A 323 -36.65 17.06 46.18
C ILE A 323 -37.84 18.04 46.14
N PHE A 324 -38.87 17.68 46.92
CA PHE A 324 -39.96 18.50 47.50
C PHE A 324 -41.38 18.51 46.91
N LYS A 325 -42.26 17.93 47.77
CA LYS A 325 -43.64 18.31 48.18
C LYS A 325 -44.84 17.85 47.33
N GLY A 326 -45.76 17.18 48.04
CA GLY A 326 -47.20 17.35 47.78
C GLY A 326 -48.05 16.11 48.01
N SER A 327 -48.61 15.98 49.21
CA SER A 327 -49.67 15.03 49.56
C SER A 327 -50.93 15.20 48.69
N GLY A 328 -51.50 14.10 48.18
CA GLY A 328 -52.83 14.07 47.56
C GLY A 328 -53.31 12.65 47.35
N LYS A 329 -54.46 12.31 47.93
CA LYS A 329 -55.03 10.96 48.10
C LYS A 329 -56.19 10.75 47.11
N LYS A 330 -56.46 9.47 46.76
CA LYS A 330 -57.70 8.88 46.15
C LYS A 330 -57.83 9.06 44.62
N ASN A 331 -58.45 8.16 43.84
CA ASN A 331 -58.96 6.79 43.94
C ASN A 331 -59.43 6.38 42.52
N LYS A 332 -59.38 5.08 42.19
CA LYS A 332 -60.35 4.26 41.39
C LYS A 332 -60.85 4.83 40.02
N SER A 333 -60.92 4.11 38.90
CA SER A 333 -61.49 2.78 38.67
C SER A 333 -61.45 2.47 37.16
N GLY A 334 -61.10 1.22 36.80
CA GLY A 334 -61.65 0.37 35.72
C GLY A 334 -61.50 0.80 34.25
N SER A 335 -61.65 -0.07 33.26
CA SER A 335 -61.55 -1.52 33.09
C SER A 335 -62.01 -1.79 31.64
N LEU A 336 -61.39 -2.78 30.96
CA LEU A 336 -61.81 -3.49 29.73
C LEU A 336 -61.71 -2.70 28.40
N GLY A 337 -61.13 -3.22 27.31
CA GLY A 337 -60.54 -4.53 27.03
C GLY A 337 -60.22 -4.69 25.53
N LYS A 338 -59.39 -5.72 25.23
CA LYS A 338 -59.15 -6.49 23.97
C LYS A 338 -57.64 -6.68 23.72
N THR A 339 -57.01 -7.71 24.31
CA THR A 339 -56.79 -9.09 23.80
C THR A 339 -55.78 -9.24 22.66
N SER A 340 -54.57 -9.68 23.02
CA SER A 340 -53.84 -10.74 22.29
C SER A 340 -52.78 -11.40 23.19
N LEU A 341 -53.18 -12.53 23.77
CA LEU A 341 -52.41 -13.76 24.05
C LEU A 341 -50.94 -13.62 24.49
N SER A 342 -50.70 -13.64 25.80
CA SER A 342 -49.41 -13.97 26.41
C SER A 342 -49.48 -15.34 27.11
N ILE A 343 -48.47 -16.16 26.83
CA ILE A 343 -48.24 -17.46 27.47
C ILE A 343 -47.84 -17.20 28.93
N SER A 344 -48.70 -17.65 29.86
CA SER A 344 -48.47 -17.57 31.30
C SER A 344 -47.36 -18.52 31.73
N SER A 345 -46.13 -18.00 31.89
CA SER A 345 -45.16 -18.59 32.81
C SER A 345 -45.38 -17.95 34.19
N THR A 346 -45.84 -18.76 35.14
CA THR A 346 -46.06 -18.41 36.55
C THR A 346 -44.89 -17.63 37.15
N SER A 347 -45.06 -16.32 37.35
CA SER A 347 -44.15 -15.48 38.11
C SER A 347 -44.32 -15.78 39.60
N THR A 348 -43.62 -16.77 40.11
CA THR A 348 -43.40 -16.90 41.54
C THR A 348 -42.52 -15.72 41.97
N THR A 349 -43.11 -14.76 42.67
CA THR A 349 -42.39 -13.68 43.34
C THR A 349 -41.43 -14.29 44.35
N SER A 350 -40.17 -14.51 43.95
CA SER A 350 -39.16 -15.16 44.79
C SER A 350 -38.77 -14.22 45.93
N LYS A 351 -39.37 -14.43 47.10
CA LYS A 351 -38.97 -13.79 48.36
C LYS A 351 -37.53 -14.18 48.69
N CYS A 352 -36.76 -13.25 49.25
CA CYS A 352 -35.39 -13.51 49.66
C CYS A 352 -35.36 -14.61 50.73
N LEU A 353 -34.58 -15.66 50.53
CA LEU A 353 -34.42 -16.75 51.51
C LEU A 353 -33.82 -16.27 52.84
N PHE A 354 -33.14 -15.13 52.86
CA PHE A 354 -32.47 -14.60 54.06
C PHE A 354 -33.31 -13.61 54.88
N CYS A 355 -34.06 -12.72 54.23
CA CYS A 355 -34.84 -11.67 54.93
C CYS A 355 -36.33 -11.63 54.53
N GLN A 356 -36.79 -12.57 53.71
CA GLN A 356 -38.19 -12.73 53.29
C GLN A 356 -38.82 -11.53 52.56
N HIS A 357 -38.02 -10.50 52.24
CA HIS A 357 -38.43 -9.35 51.41
C HIS A 357 -38.33 -9.65 49.91
N GLU A 358 -38.97 -8.83 49.09
CA GLU A 358 -39.03 -8.99 47.63
C GLU A 358 -37.72 -8.55 46.95
N HIS A 359 -36.71 -9.41 47.04
CA HIS A 359 -35.51 -9.33 46.23
C HIS A 359 -34.78 -10.67 46.21
N GLN A 360 -33.92 -10.85 45.22
CA GLN A 360 -33.00 -11.98 45.17
C GLN A 360 -31.89 -11.84 46.22
N ILE A 361 -31.31 -12.95 46.67
CA ILE A 361 -30.33 -12.95 47.77
C ILE A 361 -29.06 -12.13 47.44
N TYR A 362 -28.66 -12.04 46.17
CA TYR A 362 -27.52 -11.22 45.74
C TYR A 362 -27.74 -9.71 45.95
N ARG A 363 -29.00 -9.26 46.04
CA ARG A 363 -29.39 -7.87 46.37
C ARG A 363 -29.74 -7.68 47.85
N CYS A 364 -29.64 -8.72 48.68
CA CYS A 364 -29.94 -8.64 50.10
C CYS A 364 -28.84 -7.91 50.87
N PHE A 365 -29.16 -6.73 51.41
CA PHE A 365 -28.23 -5.97 52.27
C PHE A 365 -27.96 -6.67 53.60
N GLY A 366 -28.93 -7.38 54.17
CA GLY A 366 -28.76 -8.15 55.40
C GLY A 366 -27.75 -9.30 55.23
N PHE A 367 -27.80 -9.99 54.08
CA PHE A 367 -26.86 -11.07 53.75
C PHE A 367 -25.46 -10.53 53.51
N LYS A 368 -25.31 -9.40 52.79
CA LYS A 368 -24.01 -8.76 52.52
C LYS A 368 -23.29 -8.27 53.79
N ARG A 369 -24.02 -7.97 54.86
CA ARG A 369 -23.44 -7.50 56.15
C ARG A 369 -22.94 -8.62 57.07
N LYS A 370 -23.22 -9.89 56.77
CA LYS A 370 -22.74 -11.03 57.59
C LYS A 370 -21.31 -11.44 57.21
N SER A 371 -20.60 -12.04 58.17
CA SER A 371 -19.24 -12.54 57.95
C SER A 371 -19.20 -13.62 56.84
N VAL A 372 -18.04 -13.75 56.18
CA VAL A 372 -17.81 -14.71 55.09
C VAL A 372 -18.17 -16.13 55.51
N THR A 373 -17.76 -16.56 56.71
CA THR A 373 -18.02 -17.91 57.24
C THR A 373 -19.51 -18.21 57.40
N VAL A 374 -20.31 -17.22 57.82
CA VAL A 374 -21.78 -17.36 57.95
C VAL A 374 -22.44 -17.41 56.58
N ARG A 375 -21.94 -16.65 55.61
CA ARG A 375 -22.47 -16.65 54.23
C ARG A 375 -22.22 -17.99 53.53
N CYS A 376 -21.04 -18.59 53.70
CA CYS A 376 -20.71 -19.88 53.09
C CYS A 376 -21.57 -21.01 53.67
N LYS A 377 -21.77 -21.05 55.00
CA LYS A 377 -22.69 -22.00 55.64
C LYS A 377 -24.11 -21.86 55.10
N PHE A 378 -24.62 -20.64 55.05
CA PHE A 378 -25.98 -20.37 54.53
C PHE A 378 -26.17 -20.80 53.07
N VAL A 379 -25.18 -20.56 52.21
CA VAL A 379 -25.22 -20.97 50.79
C VAL A 379 -25.17 -22.50 50.65
N SER A 380 -24.38 -23.17 51.49
CA SER A 380 -24.30 -24.63 51.55
C SER A 380 -25.61 -25.25 52.06
N ASP A 381 -26.16 -24.73 53.16
CA ASP A 381 -27.37 -25.26 53.81
C ASP A 381 -28.61 -25.11 52.91
N HIS A 382 -28.66 -24.06 52.09
CA HIS A 382 -29.77 -23.79 51.16
C HIS A 382 -29.50 -24.23 49.71
N SER A 383 -28.43 -24.99 49.46
CA SER A 383 -28.08 -25.54 48.12
C SER A 383 -28.04 -24.47 47.01
N LEU A 384 -27.48 -23.30 47.33
CA LEU A 384 -27.34 -22.20 46.38
C LEU A 384 -25.99 -22.26 45.66
N CYS A 385 -25.95 -21.82 44.41
CA CYS A 385 -24.70 -21.75 43.65
C CYS A 385 -23.75 -20.71 44.27
N PHE A 386 -22.49 -21.09 44.52
CA PHE A 386 -21.48 -20.19 45.10
C PHE A 386 -21.09 -19.01 44.20
N ILE A 387 -21.35 -19.11 42.88
CA ILE A 387 -21.05 -18.04 41.91
C ILE A 387 -22.21 -17.05 41.82
N CYS A 388 -23.42 -17.52 41.53
CA CYS A 388 -24.55 -16.64 41.19
C CYS A 388 -25.63 -16.56 42.29
N LEU A 389 -25.50 -17.32 43.37
CA LEU A 389 -26.41 -17.39 44.52
C LEU A 389 -27.87 -17.72 44.16
N LYS A 390 -28.10 -18.38 43.02
CA LYS A 390 -29.41 -18.93 42.63
C LYS A 390 -29.50 -20.41 43.03
N SER A 391 -30.72 -20.89 43.27
CA SER A 391 -31.02 -22.30 43.50
C SER A 391 -31.11 -23.08 42.19
N GLY A 392 -30.88 -24.39 42.25
CA GLY A 392 -31.15 -25.33 41.15
C GLY A 392 -29.98 -25.68 40.23
N HIS A 393 -28.76 -25.20 40.52
CA HIS A 393 -27.56 -25.64 39.80
C HIS A 393 -26.29 -25.52 40.65
N SER A 394 -25.26 -26.27 40.29
CA SER A 394 -23.94 -26.25 40.94
C SER A 394 -22.99 -25.28 40.23
N VAL A 395 -21.86 -24.98 40.87
CA VAL A 395 -20.79 -24.13 40.31
C VAL A 395 -20.36 -24.59 38.91
N ALA A 396 -20.29 -25.91 38.68
CA ALA A 396 -19.86 -26.51 37.41
C ALA A 396 -20.88 -26.33 36.26
N SER A 397 -22.14 -26.04 36.56
CA SER A 397 -23.23 -25.88 35.58
C SER A 397 -23.72 -24.43 35.48
N CYS A 398 -22.95 -23.48 36.04
CA CYS A 398 -23.30 -22.07 36.06
C CYS A 398 -22.93 -21.37 34.75
N THR A 399 -23.93 -20.79 34.06
CA THR A 399 -23.76 -20.02 32.82
C THR A 399 -23.51 -18.52 33.05
N ALA A 400 -23.37 -18.08 34.30
CA ALA A 400 -23.11 -16.69 34.62
C ALA A 400 -21.62 -16.35 34.44
N PRO A 401 -21.28 -15.19 33.83
CA PRO A 401 -19.89 -14.80 33.62
C PRO A 401 -19.16 -14.61 34.95
N SER A 402 -17.94 -15.14 35.04
CA SER A 402 -17.05 -15.08 36.20
C SER A 402 -16.69 -13.65 36.67
N SER A 403 -17.20 -12.60 36.00
CA SER A 403 -17.02 -11.20 36.37
C SER A 403 -17.95 -10.75 37.51
N ILE A 404 -18.99 -11.51 37.87
CA ILE A 404 -19.76 -11.31 39.11
C ILE A 404 -19.09 -12.08 40.27
N TYR A 405 -17.76 -12.02 40.35
CA TYR A 405 -17.01 -12.48 41.52
C TYR A 405 -17.27 -11.48 42.64
N ILE A 406 -18.30 -11.73 43.46
CA ILE A 406 -18.33 -11.12 44.79
C ILE A 406 -17.17 -11.79 45.54
N PRO A 407 -16.20 -11.04 46.09
CA PRO A 407 -15.02 -11.61 46.75
C PRO A 407 -15.43 -12.26 48.07
N VAL A 408 -15.94 -13.49 47.98
CA VAL A 408 -16.38 -14.27 49.13
C VAL A 408 -15.66 -15.61 49.19
N LEU A 409 -15.07 -16.11 48.12
CA LEU A 409 -14.53 -17.46 48.07
C LEU A 409 -13.27 -17.55 47.21
N ALA A 410 -12.18 -16.96 47.71
CA ALA A 410 -10.83 -17.13 47.15
C ALA A 410 -9.86 -17.82 48.13
N GLN A 411 -10.36 -18.48 49.19
CA GLN A 411 -9.48 -19.10 50.18
C GLN A 411 -9.73 -20.60 50.48
N HIS A 412 -10.71 -21.26 49.86
CA HIS A 412 -10.91 -22.70 50.07
C HIS A 412 -11.42 -23.46 48.83
N LEU A 413 -10.99 -23.05 47.63
CA LEU A 413 -11.03 -23.89 46.43
C LEU A 413 -9.61 -24.19 46.00
#